data_AF-A0A1V5YCQ5-F1
#
_entry.id   AF-A0A1V5YCQ5-F1
#
_cell.length_a   1.000
_cell.length_b   1.000
_cell.length_c   1.000
_cell.angle_alpha   90.00
_cell.angle_beta   90.00
_cell.angle_gamma   90.00
#
_symmetry.space_group_name_H-M   'P 1'
#
loop_
_entity.id
_entity.type
_entity.pdbx_description
1 polymer ?
#
loop_
_entity_poly.entity_id
_entity_poly.type
_entity_poly.pdbx_seq_one_letter_code
_entity_poly.pdbx_strand_id
1 'polypeptide(L)'
;MVLCPGRGGGTNIILIRSPRFRTCYQGLSYPRHIDLARKIGLRLSVYESFRAGCDIDRPEDLAEILLHGKGEARSLLEKWGFQLSDDKLNWQRRA
;
A
#
# COMPACT_ATOMS: atom_id res chain seq x y z
N MET A 1 -4.06 -3.01 -19.18
CA MET A 1 -4.10 -3.34 -17.74
C MET A 1 -3.38 -2.24 -17.01
N VAL A 2 -3.92 -1.79 -15.87
CA VAL A 2 -3.25 -0.80 -15.02
C VAL A 2 -2.94 -1.46 -13.68
N LEU A 3 -1.71 -1.28 -13.19
CA LEU A 3 -1.26 -1.77 -11.90
C LEU A 3 -0.84 -0.60 -11.02
N CYS A 4 -1.22 -0.63 -9.75
CA CYS A 4 -0.58 0.18 -8.71
C CYS A 4 0.26 -0.75 -7.83
N PRO A 5 1.58 -0.52 -7.71
CA PRO A 5 2.42 -1.29 -6.80
C PRO A 5 2.05 -0.96 -5.34
N GLY A 6 2.04 -1.99 -4.49
CA GLY A 6 2.01 -1.86 -3.04
C GLY A 6 3.43 -1.92 -2.45
N ARG A 7 3.54 -1.71 -1.14
CA ARG A 7 4.83 -1.83 -0.44
C ARG A 7 5.32 -3.28 -0.50
N GLY A 8 6.64 -3.48 -0.44
CA GLY A 8 7.24 -4.83 -0.40
C GLY A 8 7.05 -5.70 -1.65
N GLY A 9 6.64 -5.13 -2.79
CA GLY A 9 6.46 -5.86 -4.06
C GLY A 9 5.06 -6.45 -4.28
N GLY A 10 4.10 -6.06 -3.44
CA GLY A 10 2.68 -6.36 -3.60
C GLY A 10 2.00 -5.57 -4.73
N THR A 11 0.78 -5.96 -5.09
CA THR A 11 -0.10 -5.19 -6.00
C THR A 11 -1.26 -4.64 -5.19
N ASN A 12 -1.35 -3.32 -5.04
CA ASN A 12 -2.44 -2.71 -4.26
C ASN A 12 -3.69 -2.46 -5.11
N ILE A 13 -3.52 -2.03 -6.36
CA ILE A 13 -4.64 -1.84 -7.30
C ILE A 13 -4.35 -2.55 -8.61
N ILE A 14 -5.41 -3.14 -9.17
CA ILE A 14 -5.40 -3.73 -10.49
C ILE A 14 -6.66 -3.35 -11.26
N LEU A 15 -6.48 -2.86 -12.49
CA LEU A 15 -7.57 -2.64 -13.44
C LEU A 15 -7.39 -3.55 -14.66
N ILE A 16 -8.34 -4.47 -14.81
CA ILE A 16 -8.33 -5.52 -15.83
C ILE A 16 -9.50 -5.27 -16.78
N ARG A 17 -9.21 -5.24 -18.08
CA ARG A 17 -10.23 -5.16 -19.15
C ARG A 17 -10.29 -6.42 -20.02
N SER A 18 -9.40 -7.38 -19.77
CA SER A 18 -9.35 -8.63 -20.53
C SER A 18 -9.78 -9.79 -19.63
N PRO A 19 -10.79 -10.59 -20.02
CA PRO A 19 -11.25 -11.73 -19.22
C PRO A 19 -10.22 -12.87 -19.17
N ARG A 20 -9.16 -12.81 -19.99
CA ARG A 20 -8.05 -13.79 -20.01
C ARG A 20 -7.07 -13.64 -18.86
N PHE A 21 -7.03 -12.48 -18.18
CA PHE A 21 -6.12 -12.28 -17.07
C PHE A 21 -6.65 -12.94 -15.79
N ARG A 22 -5.75 -13.51 -14.99
CA ARG A 22 -6.04 -14.09 -13.67
C ARG A 22 -5.08 -13.48 -12.66
N THR A 23 -5.58 -13.10 -11.49
CA THR A 23 -4.76 -12.49 -10.45
C THR A 23 -3.94 -13.55 -9.70
N CYS A 24 -2.80 -13.16 -9.16
CA CYS A 24 -1.89 -13.99 -8.37
C CYS A 24 -1.29 -13.18 -7.21
N TYR A 25 -2.16 -12.80 -6.26
CA TYR A 25 -1.79 -12.09 -5.03
C TYR A 25 -0.85 -12.90 -4.13
N GLN A 26 -0.42 -12.27 -3.01
CA GLN A 26 0.57 -12.77 -2.02
C GLN A 26 2.03 -12.69 -2.47
N GLY A 27 2.96 -12.39 -1.56
CA GLY A 27 4.38 -12.23 -1.88
C GLY A 27 4.63 -11.21 -3.00
N LEU A 28 5.54 -11.53 -3.92
CA LEU A 28 5.93 -10.70 -5.07
C LEU A 28 4.86 -10.66 -6.19
N SER A 29 3.63 -10.28 -5.86
CA SER A 29 2.50 -10.29 -6.78
C SER A 29 2.62 -9.25 -7.90
N TYR A 30 3.24 -8.08 -7.66
CA TYR A 30 3.42 -7.05 -8.70
C TYR A 30 4.28 -7.52 -9.88
N PRO A 31 5.53 -7.99 -9.68
CA PRO A 31 6.33 -8.49 -10.81
C PRO A 31 5.67 -9.71 -11.47
N ARG A 32 5.02 -10.60 -10.72
CA ARG A 32 4.30 -11.74 -11.32
C ARG A 32 3.10 -11.32 -12.16
N HIS A 33 2.35 -10.30 -11.75
CA HIS A 33 1.26 -9.75 -12.56
C HIS A 33 1.80 -9.11 -13.85
N ILE A 34 2.95 -8.43 -13.81
CA ILE A 34 3.63 -7.89 -14.99
C ILE A 34 4.02 -9.02 -15.95
N ASP A 35 4.65 -10.07 -15.44
CA ASP A 35 5.09 -11.21 -16.25
C ASP A 35 3.90 -11.93 -16.89
N LEU A 36 2.82 -12.15 -16.14
CA LEU A 36 1.60 -12.75 -16.67
C LEU A 36 0.97 -11.87 -17.76
N ALA A 37 0.88 -10.55 -17.53
CA ALA A 37 0.32 -9.62 -18.51
C ALA A 37 1.13 -9.64 -19.81
N ARG A 38 2.46 -9.66 -19.73
CA ARG A 38 3.36 -9.80 -20.88
C ARG A 38 3.16 -11.12 -21.61
N LYS A 39 3.10 -12.25 -20.88
CA LYS A 39 2.90 -13.59 -21.45
C LYS A 39 1.63 -13.71 -22.31
N ILE A 40 0.56 -13.01 -21.96
CA ILE A 40 -0.71 -13.05 -22.71
C ILE A 40 -0.91 -11.83 -23.65
N GLY A 41 0.12 -11.00 -23.81
CA GLY A 41 0.13 -9.87 -24.74
C GLY A 41 -0.72 -8.67 -24.31
N LEU A 42 -0.91 -8.43 -23.00
CA LEU A 42 -1.62 -7.24 -22.53
C LEU A 42 -0.70 -6.02 -22.47
N ARG A 43 -1.19 -4.89 -22.99
CA ARG A 43 -0.59 -3.58 -22.74
C ARG A 43 -0.70 -3.24 -21.26
N LEU A 44 0.43 -2.87 -20.67
CA LEU A 44 0.55 -2.51 -19.25
C LEU A 44 0.78 -1.00 -19.09
N SER A 45 0.17 -0.41 -18.06
CA SER A 45 0.51 0.90 -17.52
C SER A 45 0.65 0.79 -16.01
N VAL A 46 1.54 1.59 -15.44
CA VAL A 46 1.73 1.68 -13.98
C VAL A 46 1.05 2.97 -13.50
N TYR A 47 0.21 2.85 -12.48
CA TYR A 47 -0.35 3.98 -11.75
C TYR A 47 0.46 4.15 -10.46
N GLU A 48 1.45 5.04 -10.50
CA GLU A 48 2.27 5.37 -9.35
C GLU A 48 1.55 6.40 -8.49
N SER A 49 1.21 6.01 -7.26
CA SER A 49 0.54 6.89 -6.32
C SER A 49 0.94 6.52 -4.91
N PHE A 50 1.48 7.49 -4.19
CA PHE A 50 1.87 7.33 -2.79
C PHE A 50 0.70 6.81 -1.94
N ARG A 51 -0.49 7.42 -2.07
CA ARG A 51 -1.68 7.02 -1.30
C ARG A 51 -2.21 5.67 -1.76
N ALA A 52 -2.28 5.44 -3.07
CA ALA A 52 -2.85 4.21 -3.61
C ALA A 52 -1.89 3.02 -3.54
N GLY A 53 -0.61 3.22 -3.24
CA GLY A 53 0.36 2.15 -2.96
C GLY A 53 0.62 1.93 -1.48
N CYS A 54 -0.07 2.67 -0.60
CA CYS A 54 0.09 2.59 0.86
C CYS A 54 -0.98 1.67 1.46
N ASP A 55 -0.76 0.36 1.37
CA ASP A 55 -1.45 -0.65 2.16
C ASP A 55 -1.01 -0.63 3.63
N ILE A 56 -1.89 -1.11 4.52
CA ILE A 56 -1.69 -1.12 5.97
C ILE A 56 -1.61 -2.58 6.42
N ASP A 57 -0.39 -3.12 6.56
CA ASP A 57 -0.14 -4.53 6.86
C ASP A 57 0.59 -4.75 8.19
N ARG A 58 1.40 -3.77 8.61
CA ARG A 58 2.20 -3.83 9.83
C ARG A 58 1.82 -2.72 10.81
N PRO A 59 2.10 -2.88 12.11
CA PRO A 59 1.83 -1.84 13.10
C PRO A 59 2.42 -0.48 12.74
N GLU A 60 3.62 -0.46 12.14
CA GLU A 60 4.29 0.77 11.70
C GLU A 60 3.48 1.56 10.66
N ASP A 61 2.67 0.88 9.84
CA ASP A 61 1.85 1.52 8.80
C ASP A 61 0.70 2.36 9.38
N LEU A 62 0.31 2.13 10.65
CA LEU A 62 -0.74 2.94 11.30
C LEU A 62 -0.38 4.43 11.37
N ALA A 63 0.91 4.76 11.37
CA ALA A 63 1.38 6.14 11.28
C ALA A 63 0.86 6.83 10.01
N GLU A 64 0.76 6.11 8.89
CA GLU A 64 0.28 6.64 7.61
C GLU A 64 -1.21 7.00 7.66
N ILE A 65 -2.01 6.24 8.40
CA ILE A 65 -3.43 6.56 8.64
C ILE A 65 -3.54 7.87 9.42
N LEU A 66 -2.75 8.03 10.49
CA LEU A 66 -2.74 9.25 11.31
C LEU A 66 -2.20 10.46 10.52
N LEU A 67 -1.19 10.27 9.67
CA LEU A 67 -0.58 11.32 8.86
C LEU A 67 -1.46 11.76 7.68
N HIS A 68 -2.08 10.82 6.97
CA HIS A 68 -2.67 11.08 5.65
C HIS A 68 -4.17 10.77 5.54
N GLY A 69 -4.74 10.03 6.49
CA GLY A 69 -6.16 9.68 6.55
C GLY A 69 -7.06 10.85 6.95
N LYS A 70 -8.32 10.80 6.51
CA LYS A 70 -9.37 11.80 6.80
C LYS A 70 -10.73 11.18 7.18
N GLY A 71 -10.77 9.89 7.52
CA GLY A 71 -12.02 9.15 7.73
C GLY A 71 -12.02 8.32 9.00
N GLU A 72 -13.01 7.43 9.11
CA GLU A 72 -13.29 6.64 10.31
C GLU A 72 -12.09 5.86 10.85
N ALA A 73 -11.25 5.31 9.97
CA ALA A 73 -10.03 4.60 10.38
C ALA A 73 -9.10 5.50 11.22
N ARG A 74 -8.92 6.75 10.81
CA ARG A 74 -8.13 7.73 11.58
C ARG A 74 -8.82 8.08 12.88
N SER A 75 -10.11 8.41 12.83
CA SER A 75 -10.89 8.77 14.03
C SER A 75 -10.90 7.64 15.06
N LEU A 76 -10.90 6.38 14.62
CA LEU A 76 -10.86 5.21 15.49
C LEU A 76 -9.50 5.06 16.17
N LEU A 77 -8.40 5.22 15.43
CA LEU A 77 -7.05 5.20 16.03
C LEU A 77 -6.91 6.30 17.09
N GLU A 78 -7.34 7.53 16.78
CA GLU A 78 -7.33 8.64 17.73
C GLU A 78 -8.18 8.32 18.98
N LYS A 79 -9.38 7.73 18.80
CA LYS A 79 -10.25 7.31 19.91
C LYS A 79 -9.65 6.21 20.77
N TRP A 80 -8.86 5.30 20.18
CA TRP A 80 -8.11 4.28 20.90
C TRP A 80 -6.84 4.81 21.56
N GLY A 81 -6.55 6.11 21.44
CA GLY A 81 -5.42 6.76 22.08
C GLY A 81 -4.11 6.63 21.30
N PHE A 82 -4.14 6.20 20.03
CA PHE A 82 -2.94 6.20 19.19
C PHE A 82 -2.51 7.64 18.89
N GLN A 83 -1.21 7.89 19.03
CA GLN A 83 -0.59 9.18 18.77
C GLN A 83 0.72 8.96 18.03
N LEU A 84 1.06 9.88 17.13
CA LEU A 84 2.39 9.91 16.54
C LEU A 84 3.40 10.33 17.61
N SER A 85 4.52 9.62 17.68
CA SER A 85 5.64 9.99 18.54
C SER A 85 6.89 10.14 17.68
N ASP A 86 7.73 11.09 18.05
CA ASP A 86 9.06 11.25 17.46
C ASP A 86 10.07 10.71 18.48
N ASP A 87 10.69 9.58 18.15
CA ASP A 87 11.69 8.94 19.02
C ASP A 87 12.89 9.85 19.30
N LYS A 88 13.18 10.85 18.44
CA LYS A 88 14.27 11.80 18.68
C LYS A 88 13.97 12.78 19.82
N LEU A 89 12.70 13.11 20.07
CA LEU A 89 12.30 13.98 21.18
C LEU A 89 12.31 13.27 22.54
N ASN A 90 12.16 11.95 22.54
CA ASN A 90 12.19 11.14 23.75
C ASN A 90 13.61 10.91 24.29
N TRP A 91 14.64 10.96 23.45
CA TRP A 91 16.05 10.88 23.88
C TRP A 91 16.48 12.12 24.70
N GLN A 92 16.10 13.33 24.28
CA GLN A 92 16.45 14.57 24.97
C GLN A 92 15.80 14.73 26.35
N ARG A 93 14.71 14.01 26.65
CA ARG A 93 14.04 14.02 27.96
C ARG A 93 14.57 12.98 28.94
N ARG A 94 15.47 12.09 28.49
CA ARG A 94 16.08 11.02 29.30
C ARG A 94 17.58 11.23 29.57
N ALA A 95 18.17 12.31 29.06
CA ALA A 95 19.56 12.71 29.29
C ALA A 95 19.65 13.77 30.38
#